data_AF-A0A934S7X3-F1
#
_entry.id   AF-A0A934S7X3-F1
#
_cell.length_a   1.000
_cell.length_b   1.000
_cell.length_c   1.000
_cell.angle_alpha   90.00
_cell.angle_beta   90.00
_cell.angle_gamma   90.00
#
_symmetry.space_group_name_H-M   'P 1'
#
loop_
_entity.id
_entity.type
_entity.pdbx_description
1 polymer ?
#
loop_
_entity_poly.entity_id
_entity_poly.type
_entity_poly.pdbx_seq_one_letter_code
_entity_poly.pdbx_strand_id
1 'polypeptide(L)'
;MDPSRDKPFTRFTTFWWGLGTFLIFAVALGVIWFFNQKPAENMEEKAAEARYATKEEVFKAQTAELNPDEIKNAMAPTAKTLAASKPAAVEKPEQIVPGSPTALKIANQAPVDTSAVDAATNSDAPIDPAVMEIGKQQFMVCAACHGQNGEGTAAAPPLAGSEWVSGPVSNLVRIQLRGLAGPITVAGTDYNFPAGMAALSYQTDEQIAGVLTFIRNSFGNKASAVTPDQVTPLRSEVGKPQLSVDDLTKP
;
A
#
# COMPACT_ATOMS: atom_id res chain seq x y z
N MET A 1 21.55 -59.17 -0.60
CA MET A 1 22.39 -58.62 0.49
C MET A 1 23.10 -59.78 1.16
N ASP A 2 24.44 -59.72 1.25
CA ASP A 2 25.26 -60.75 1.91
C ASP A 2 25.25 -60.53 3.43
N PRO A 3 24.66 -61.46 4.21
CA PRO A 3 24.56 -61.35 5.67
C PRO A 3 25.91 -61.49 6.39
N SER A 4 26.99 -61.91 5.71
CA SER A 4 28.33 -62.03 6.31
C SER A 4 29.07 -60.69 6.46
N ARG A 5 28.54 -59.61 5.86
CA ARG A 5 29.14 -58.27 5.92
C ARG A 5 28.63 -57.39 7.06
N ASP A 6 27.66 -57.87 7.84
CA ASP A 6 27.10 -57.10 8.94
C ASP A 6 27.86 -57.36 10.25
N LYS A 7 28.82 -56.48 10.57
CA LYS A 7 29.65 -56.57 11.78
C LYS A 7 29.09 -55.64 12.87
N PRO A 8 28.31 -56.15 13.84
CA PRO A 8 27.61 -55.32 14.82
C PRO A 8 28.55 -54.51 15.71
N PHE A 9 29.74 -55.05 16.04
CA PHE A 9 30.76 -54.34 16.79
C PHE A 9 31.30 -53.10 16.05
N THR A 10 31.41 -53.15 14.73
CA THR A 10 31.89 -52.02 13.94
C THR A 10 30.84 -50.90 13.87
N ARG A 11 29.55 -51.25 13.79
CA ARG A 11 28.45 -50.27 13.88
C ARG A 11 28.39 -49.59 15.25
N PHE A 12 28.60 -50.36 16.31
CA PHE A 12 28.64 -49.85 17.68
C PHE A 12 29.79 -48.86 17.86
N THR A 13 31.02 -49.22 17.46
CA THR A 13 32.16 -48.32 17.60
C THR A 13 32.05 -47.07 16.72
N THR A 14 31.57 -47.18 15.48
CA THR A 14 31.36 -46.01 14.61
C THR A 14 30.29 -45.07 15.13
N PHE A 15 29.24 -45.60 15.76
CA PHE A 15 28.19 -44.78 16.37
C PHE A 15 28.74 -43.96 17.55
N TRP A 16 29.50 -44.58 18.44
CA TRP A 16 30.10 -43.89 19.59
C TRP A 16 31.22 -42.92 19.20
N TRP A 17 31.96 -43.20 18.12
CA TRP A 17 32.94 -42.25 17.56
C TRP A 17 32.25 -41.03 16.91
N GLY A 18 31.13 -41.25 16.22
CA GLY A 18 30.28 -40.17 15.69
C GLY A 18 29.67 -39.31 16.79
N LEU A 19 29.20 -39.92 17.89
CA LEU A 19 28.67 -39.18 19.04
C LEU A 19 29.75 -38.33 19.73
N GLY A 20 30.95 -38.88 19.90
CA GLY A 20 32.08 -38.16 20.50
C GLY A 20 32.52 -36.94 19.70
N THR A 21 32.61 -37.06 18.36
CA THR A 21 32.96 -35.93 17.48
C THR A 21 31.87 -34.86 17.45
N PHE A 22 30.59 -35.25 17.51
CA PHE A 22 29.48 -34.31 17.57
C PHE A 22 29.48 -33.50 18.88
N LEU A 23 29.80 -34.13 20.01
CA LEU A 23 29.90 -33.44 21.30
C LEU A 23 31.06 -32.44 21.33
N ILE A 24 32.22 -32.78 20.76
CA ILE A 24 33.36 -31.86 20.67
C ILE A 24 33.00 -30.64 19.81
N PHE A 25 32.31 -30.86 18.69
CA PHE A 25 31.88 -29.77 17.82
C PHE A 25 30.85 -28.86 18.49
N ALA A 26 29.92 -29.43 19.26
CA ALA A 26 28.94 -28.67 20.05
C ALA A 26 29.62 -27.81 21.13
N VAL A 27 30.63 -28.34 21.82
CA VAL A 27 31.41 -27.57 22.80
C VAL A 27 32.19 -26.45 22.12
N ALA A 28 32.83 -26.71 20.97
CA ALA A 28 33.55 -25.69 20.22
C ALA A 28 32.64 -24.53 19.76
N LEU A 29 31.43 -24.85 19.26
CA LEU A 29 30.44 -23.85 18.89
C LEU A 29 29.93 -23.07 20.10
N GLY A 30 29.73 -23.72 21.25
CA GLY A 30 29.35 -23.06 22.49
C GLY A 30 30.41 -22.06 22.98
N VAL A 31 31.69 -22.41 22.87
CA VAL A 31 32.81 -21.52 23.21
C VAL A 31 32.87 -20.32 22.25
N ILE A 32 32.74 -20.55 20.95
CA ILE A 32 32.71 -19.46 19.96
C ILE A 32 31.54 -18.51 20.23
N TRP A 33 30.35 -19.04 20.49
CA TRP A 33 29.18 -18.23 20.82
C TRP A 33 29.38 -17.42 22.10
N PHE A 34 29.96 -18.01 23.16
CA PHE A 34 30.22 -17.34 24.42
C PHE A 34 31.19 -16.15 24.27
N PHE A 35 32.23 -16.29 23.46
CA PHE A 35 33.21 -15.22 23.23
C PHE A 35 32.81 -14.21 22.15
N ASN A 36 31.73 -14.46 21.39
CA ASN A 36 31.24 -13.58 20.32
C ASN A 36 29.96 -12.80 20.69
N GLN A 37 29.55 -12.80 21.96
CA GLN A 37 28.49 -11.90 22.44
C GLN A 37 29.05 -10.48 22.61
N LYS A 38 29.04 -9.69 21.54
CA LYS A 38 29.30 -8.25 21.65
C LYS A 38 28.09 -7.55 22.27
N PRO A 39 28.26 -6.61 23.23
CA PRO A 39 27.18 -5.75 23.68
C PRO A 39 26.78 -4.75 22.58
N ALA A 40 25.52 -4.32 22.57
CA ALA A 40 24.96 -3.43 21.56
C ALA A 40 25.78 -2.13 21.38
N GLU A 41 26.38 -1.95 20.20
CA GLU A 41 27.39 -0.91 19.97
C GLU A 41 26.79 0.43 19.46
N ASN A 42 25.49 0.51 19.15
CA ASN A 42 24.89 1.76 18.64
C ASN A 42 23.43 2.01 19.08
N MET A 43 22.98 3.26 18.89
CA MET A 43 21.67 3.77 19.34
C MET A 43 20.48 3.12 18.62
N GLU A 44 20.70 2.56 17.43
CA GLU A 44 19.69 1.85 16.66
C GLU A 44 19.34 0.51 17.31
N GLU A 45 20.34 -0.20 17.82
CA GLU A 45 20.18 -1.47 18.53
C GLU A 45 19.50 -1.28 19.90
N LYS A 46 19.84 -0.22 20.66
CA LYS A 46 19.11 0.17 21.88
C LYS A 46 17.66 0.57 21.62
N ALA A 47 17.40 1.27 20.50
CA ALA A 47 16.04 1.59 20.09
C ALA A 47 15.27 0.35 19.59
N ALA A 48 15.97 -0.67 19.09
CA ALA A 48 15.38 -1.94 18.70
C ALA A 48 14.94 -2.77 19.92
N GLU A 49 15.71 -2.80 21.01
CA GLU A 49 15.33 -3.47 22.27
C GLU A 49 13.97 -3.01 22.79
N ALA A 50 13.72 -1.70 22.81
CA ALA A 50 12.44 -1.14 23.22
C ALA A 50 11.28 -1.61 22.31
N ARG A 51 11.52 -1.70 20.99
CA ARG A 51 10.52 -2.22 20.05
C ARG A 51 10.23 -3.70 20.26
N TYR A 52 11.24 -4.50 20.60
CA TYR A 52 11.06 -5.92 20.90
C TYR A 52 10.30 -6.14 22.20
N ALA A 53 10.54 -5.33 23.24
CA ALA A 53 9.78 -5.37 24.48
C ALA A 53 8.28 -5.04 24.23
N THR A 54 7.98 -3.99 23.46
CA THR A 54 6.59 -3.65 23.11
C THR A 54 5.93 -4.75 22.26
N LYS A 55 6.67 -5.35 21.32
CA LYS A 55 6.18 -6.47 20.52
C LYS A 55 5.74 -7.62 21.44
N GLU A 56 6.55 -7.99 22.41
CA GLU A 56 6.24 -9.10 23.32
C GLU A 56 5.01 -8.82 24.19
N GLU A 57 4.85 -7.58 24.67
CA GLU A 57 3.64 -7.16 25.40
C GLU A 57 2.38 -7.21 24.52
N VAL A 58 2.46 -6.72 23.28
CA VAL A 58 1.34 -6.76 22.32
C VAL A 58 0.98 -8.20 21.97
N PHE A 59 1.98 -9.05 21.70
CA PHE A 59 1.74 -10.46 21.42
C PHE A 59 1.14 -11.18 22.63
N LYS A 60 1.57 -10.85 23.85
CA LYS A 60 1.00 -11.41 25.08
C LYS A 60 -0.45 -10.98 25.29
N ALA A 61 -0.79 -9.72 25.01
CA ALA A 61 -2.16 -9.22 25.06
C ALA A 61 -3.04 -9.92 24.00
N GLN A 62 -2.56 -10.00 22.76
CA GLN A 62 -3.29 -10.67 21.67
C GLN A 62 -3.47 -12.17 21.91
N THR A 63 -2.45 -12.85 22.42
CA THR A 63 -2.53 -14.29 22.73
C THR A 63 -3.36 -14.59 23.98
N ALA A 64 -3.55 -13.62 24.89
CA ALA A 64 -4.47 -13.75 26.01
C ALA A 64 -5.94 -13.66 25.59
N GLU A 65 -6.25 -12.93 24.52
CA GLU A 65 -7.60 -12.82 23.94
C GLU A 65 -7.93 -13.95 22.96
N LEU A 66 -6.92 -14.61 22.42
CA LEU A 66 -7.05 -15.63 21.39
C LEU A 66 -6.88 -17.04 21.97
N ASN A 67 -7.95 -17.85 21.97
CA ASN A 67 -7.87 -19.25 22.35
C ASN A 67 -7.20 -20.08 21.23
N PRO A 68 -6.01 -20.69 21.47
CA PRO A 68 -5.28 -21.43 20.44
C PRO A 68 -6.06 -22.62 19.87
N ASP A 69 -6.91 -23.26 20.69
CA ASP A 69 -7.72 -24.40 20.26
C ASP A 69 -8.89 -23.93 19.38
N GLU A 70 -9.49 -22.78 19.66
CA GLU A 70 -10.53 -22.19 18.80
C GLU A 70 -9.95 -21.78 17.45
N ILE A 71 -8.75 -21.17 17.43
CA ILE A 71 -8.06 -20.83 16.18
C ILE A 71 -7.80 -22.10 15.39
N LYS A 72 -7.18 -23.12 16.00
CA LYS A 72 -6.86 -24.38 15.32
C LYS A 72 -8.10 -25.08 14.77
N ASN A 73 -9.19 -25.08 15.54
CA ASN A 73 -10.46 -25.68 15.15
C ASN A 73 -11.20 -24.84 14.08
N ALA A 74 -11.00 -23.53 14.04
CA ALA A 74 -11.57 -22.63 13.03
C ALA A 74 -10.74 -22.60 11.74
N MET A 75 -9.42 -22.84 11.77
CA MET A 75 -8.54 -22.75 10.60
C MET A 75 -8.91 -23.74 9.49
N ALA A 76 -9.12 -25.02 9.84
CA ALA A 76 -9.46 -26.05 8.84
C ALA A 76 -10.81 -25.80 8.12
N PRO A 77 -11.93 -25.51 8.82
CA PRO A 77 -13.19 -25.20 8.15
C PRO A 77 -13.14 -23.87 7.40
N THR A 78 -12.44 -22.86 7.92
CA THR A 78 -12.27 -21.56 7.24
C THR A 78 -11.45 -21.71 5.97
N ALA A 79 -10.33 -22.43 6.01
CA ALA A 79 -9.50 -22.70 4.84
C ALA A 79 -10.26 -23.51 3.78
N LYS A 80 -11.06 -24.50 4.19
CA LYS A 80 -11.91 -25.28 3.28
C LYS A 80 -13.01 -24.43 2.66
N THR A 81 -13.59 -23.52 3.43
CA THR A 81 -14.60 -22.56 2.94
C THR A 81 -13.98 -21.58 1.95
N LEU A 82 -12.79 -21.07 2.24
CA LEU A 82 -12.06 -20.15 1.38
C LEU A 82 -11.57 -20.82 0.08
N ALA A 83 -11.12 -22.06 0.16
CA ALA A 83 -10.70 -22.84 -1.01
C ALA A 83 -11.90 -23.27 -1.88
N ALA A 84 -13.07 -23.49 -1.27
CA ALA A 84 -14.31 -23.81 -1.98
C ALA A 84 -15.01 -22.55 -2.53
N SER A 85 -14.76 -21.37 -1.95
CA SER A 85 -15.18 -20.10 -2.53
C SER A 85 -14.29 -19.79 -3.73
N LYS A 86 -14.79 -20.04 -4.94
CA LYS A 86 -14.23 -19.42 -6.13
C LYS A 86 -14.33 -17.91 -5.91
N PRO A 87 -13.23 -17.13 -5.96
CA PRO A 87 -13.34 -15.68 -5.92
C PRO A 87 -14.11 -15.28 -7.17
N ALA A 88 -15.41 -15.07 -7.01
CA ALA A 88 -16.12 -14.19 -7.91
C ALA A 88 -15.44 -12.84 -7.70
N ALA A 89 -14.93 -12.25 -8.78
CA ALA A 89 -14.68 -10.82 -8.76
C ALA A 89 -16.03 -10.20 -8.39
N VAL A 90 -16.19 -9.86 -7.11
CA VAL A 90 -17.29 -9.03 -6.69
C VAL A 90 -16.91 -7.67 -7.26
N GLU A 91 -17.34 -7.42 -8.50
CA GLU A 91 -17.54 -6.06 -8.98
C GLU A 91 -18.64 -5.49 -8.08
N LYS A 92 -18.25 -5.12 -6.86
CA LYS A 92 -19.02 -4.20 -6.05
C LYS A 92 -19.13 -2.96 -6.94
N PRO A 93 -20.33 -2.43 -7.20
CA PRO A 93 -20.54 -1.38 -8.21
C PRO A 93 -19.57 -0.19 -8.06
N GLU A 94 -19.04 0.05 -6.86
CA GLU A 94 -18.00 1.04 -6.58
C GLU A 94 -16.56 0.73 -7.05
N GLN A 95 -16.12 -0.52 -7.25
CA GLN A 95 -14.70 -0.85 -7.49
C GLN A 95 -14.43 -1.36 -8.90
N ILE A 96 -13.96 -0.48 -9.79
CA ILE A 96 -13.64 -0.83 -11.18
C ILE A 96 -12.20 -1.37 -11.25
N VAL A 97 -12.04 -2.66 -11.54
CA VAL A 97 -10.72 -3.29 -11.69
C VAL A 97 -10.16 -2.99 -13.09
N PRO A 98 -8.90 -2.50 -13.22
CA PRO A 98 -8.28 -2.27 -14.52
C PRO A 98 -8.27 -3.53 -15.40
N GLY A 99 -8.73 -3.39 -16.64
CA GLY A 99 -8.81 -4.50 -17.60
C GLY A 99 -10.02 -5.43 -17.41
N SER A 100 -10.93 -5.18 -16.46
CA SER A 100 -12.17 -5.95 -16.35
C SER A 100 -13.11 -5.70 -17.54
N PRO A 101 -14.05 -6.62 -17.85
CA PRO A 101 -15.06 -6.39 -18.88
C PRO A 101 -15.86 -5.10 -18.66
N THR A 102 -16.08 -4.72 -17.40
CA THR A 102 -16.76 -3.47 -17.02
C THR A 102 -15.87 -2.26 -17.30
N ALA A 103 -14.59 -2.31 -16.93
CA ALA A 103 -13.62 -1.25 -17.28
C ALA A 103 -13.52 -1.03 -18.80
N LEU A 104 -13.49 -2.11 -19.59
CA LEU A 104 -13.44 -2.04 -21.06
C LEU A 104 -14.73 -1.47 -21.68
N LYS A 105 -15.90 -1.79 -21.13
CA LYS A 105 -17.16 -1.18 -21.57
C LYS A 105 -17.20 0.32 -21.28
N ILE A 106 -16.73 0.72 -20.11
CA ILE A 106 -16.68 2.09 -19.64
C ILE A 106 -15.65 2.91 -20.46
N ALA A 107 -14.48 2.34 -20.76
CA ALA A 107 -13.43 2.98 -21.56
C ALA A 107 -13.87 3.34 -23.00
N ASN A 108 -14.83 2.58 -23.55
CA ASN A 108 -15.38 2.80 -24.88
C ASN A 108 -16.53 3.83 -24.91
N GLN A 109 -16.88 4.42 -23.78
CA GLN A 109 -17.86 5.51 -23.73
C GLN A 109 -17.26 6.81 -24.26
N ALA A 110 -18.11 7.66 -24.83
CA ALA A 110 -17.69 8.95 -25.39
C ALA A 110 -16.99 9.80 -24.31
N PRO A 111 -16.01 10.65 -24.70
CA PRO A 111 -15.36 11.58 -23.77
C PRO A 111 -16.41 12.42 -23.04
N VAL A 112 -16.25 12.53 -21.72
CA VAL A 112 -17.17 13.32 -20.91
C VAL A 112 -16.78 14.79 -20.96
N ASP A 113 -17.79 15.63 -21.12
CA ASP A 113 -17.64 17.08 -20.97
C ASP A 113 -17.26 17.42 -19.52
N THR A 114 -16.00 17.80 -19.33
CA THR A 114 -15.46 18.11 -18.01
C THR A 114 -15.97 19.44 -17.47
N SER A 115 -16.57 20.31 -18.30
CA SER A 115 -17.05 21.63 -17.87
C SER A 115 -18.16 21.54 -16.81
N ALA A 116 -18.99 20.50 -16.86
CA ALA A 116 -20.01 20.23 -15.85
C ALA A 116 -19.41 19.70 -14.53
N VAL A 117 -18.31 18.95 -14.60
CA VAL A 117 -17.57 18.46 -13.42
C VAL A 117 -16.81 19.60 -12.75
N ASP A 118 -16.25 20.50 -13.56
CA ASP A 118 -15.46 21.65 -13.13
C ASP A 118 -16.31 22.86 -12.74
N ALA A 119 -17.64 22.80 -12.94
CA ALA A 119 -18.56 23.82 -12.47
C ALA A 119 -18.37 24.00 -10.96
N ALA A 120 -17.88 25.18 -10.56
CA ALA A 120 -17.38 25.42 -9.23
C ALA A 120 -18.46 25.17 -8.15
N THR A 121 -18.22 24.18 -7.30
CA THR A 121 -18.84 24.08 -5.99
C THR A 121 -18.19 25.11 -5.07
N ASN A 122 -18.96 25.71 -4.16
CA ASN A 122 -18.47 26.76 -3.26
C ASN A 122 -17.28 26.27 -2.43
N SER A 123 -16.10 26.89 -2.60
CA SER A 123 -14.88 26.54 -1.85
C SER A 123 -15.00 26.75 -0.33
N ASP A 124 -15.97 27.56 0.10
CA ASP A 124 -16.26 27.82 1.52
C ASP A 124 -17.35 26.89 2.09
N ALA A 125 -17.88 25.96 1.30
CA ALA A 125 -18.87 25.01 1.80
C ALA A 125 -18.27 24.14 2.91
N PRO A 126 -19.00 23.92 4.03
CA PRO A 126 -18.55 23.01 5.07
C PRO A 126 -18.29 21.61 4.50
N ILE A 127 -17.12 21.06 4.80
CA ILE A 127 -16.74 19.70 4.40
C ILE A 127 -17.10 18.76 5.54
N ASP A 128 -17.78 17.67 5.23
CA ASP A 128 -18.10 16.62 6.20
C ASP A 128 -16.80 16.03 6.80
N PRO A 129 -16.63 16.03 8.13
CA PRO A 129 -15.48 15.41 8.79
C PRO A 129 -15.25 13.95 8.39
N ALA A 130 -16.30 13.19 8.07
CA ALA A 130 -16.18 11.81 7.61
C ALA A 130 -15.45 11.71 6.27
N VAL A 131 -15.70 12.65 5.35
CA VAL A 131 -15.01 12.72 4.04
C VAL A 131 -13.53 13.04 4.24
N MET A 132 -13.20 13.95 5.17
CA MET A 132 -11.81 14.26 5.51
C MET A 132 -11.08 13.08 6.14
N GLU A 133 -11.75 12.30 6.99
CA GLU A 133 -11.16 11.10 7.61
C GLU A 133 -10.91 10.00 6.56
N ILE A 134 -11.86 9.74 5.66
CA ILE A 134 -11.65 8.83 4.53
C ILE A 134 -10.46 9.30 3.69
N GLY A 135 -10.42 10.58 3.36
CA GLY A 135 -9.36 11.15 2.55
C GLY A 135 -7.98 11.03 3.20
N LYS A 136 -7.88 11.28 4.50
CA LYS A 136 -6.64 11.11 5.28
C LYS A 136 -6.14 9.66 5.25
N GLN A 137 -7.04 8.68 5.39
CA GLN A 137 -6.68 7.27 5.33
C GLN A 137 -6.16 6.87 3.94
N GLN A 138 -6.83 7.33 2.88
CA GLN A 138 -6.42 7.06 1.51
C GLN A 138 -5.11 7.79 1.13
N PHE A 139 -4.87 8.98 1.69
CA PHE A 139 -3.66 9.76 1.45
C PHE A 139 -2.37 9.03 1.85
N MET A 140 -2.43 8.05 2.75
CA MET A 140 -1.25 7.26 3.14
C MET A 140 -0.59 6.56 1.94
N VAL A 141 -1.36 6.20 0.90
CA VAL A 141 -0.83 5.66 -0.35
C VAL A 141 -0.10 6.75 -1.15
N CYS A 142 -0.66 7.96 -1.19
CA CYS A 142 -0.10 9.12 -1.89
C CYS A 142 1.18 9.63 -1.21
N ALA A 143 1.21 9.59 0.12
CA ALA A 143 2.32 10.07 0.95
C ALA A 143 3.63 9.32 0.71
N ALA A 144 3.55 8.07 0.23
CA ALA A 144 4.72 7.27 -0.13
C ALA A 144 5.60 7.95 -1.20
N CYS A 145 5.00 8.79 -2.06
CA CYS A 145 5.72 9.53 -3.10
C CYS A 145 5.66 11.05 -2.88
N HIS A 146 4.51 11.58 -2.47
CA HIS A 146 4.29 13.02 -2.30
C HIS A 146 4.71 13.57 -0.92
N GLY A 147 5.20 12.71 -0.02
CA GLY A 147 5.56 13.10 1.34
C GLY A 147 4.38 13.13 2.30
N GLN A 148 4.66 13.07 3.61
CA GLN A 148 3.62 13.01 4.64
C GLN A 148 2.82 14.31 4.76
N ASN A 149 3.41 15.44 4.35
CA ASN A 149 2.80 16.75 4.36
C ASN A 149 2.51 17.27 2.94
N GLY A 150 2.55 16.40 1.93
CA GLY A 150 2.37 16.79 0.53
C GLY A 150 3.48 17.70 0.00
N GLU A 151 4.65 17.72 0.65
CA GLU A 151 5.80 18.58 0.32
C GLU A 151 6.52 18.19 -0.98
N GLY A 152 6.21 17.01 -1.52
CA GLY A 152 6.85 16.47 -2.72
C GLY A 152 8.25 15.90 -2.45
N THR A 153 8.76 15.20 -3.45
CA THR A 153 10.11 14.63 -3.48
C THR A 153 10.70 14.77 -4.88
N ALA A 154 11.94 14.31 -5.11
CA ALA A 154 12.47 14.23 -6.47
C ALA A 154 11.65 13.29 -7.39
N ALA A 155 10.89 12.36 -6.80
CA ALA A 155 10.10 11.37 -7.52
C ALA A 155 8.64 11.83 -7.79
N ALA A 156 8.12 12.80 -7.03
CA ALA A 156 6.75 13.29 -7.20
C ALA A 156 6.62 14.77 -6.80
N PRO A 157 5.84 15.56 -7.54
CA PRO A 157 5.70 16.99 -7.28
C PRO A 157 4.99 17.28 -5.94
N PRO A 158 5.16 18.48 -5.37
CA PRO A 158 4.43 18.89 -4.19
C PRO A 158 2.92 18.98 -4.49
N LEU A 159 2.12 18.57 -3.51
CA LEU A 159 0.67 18.80 -3.46
C LEU A 159 0.34 20.02 -2.59
N ALA A 160 1.20 20.33 -1.62
CA ALA A 160 1.09 21.52 -0.78
C ALA A 160 1.27 22.79 -1.62
N GLY A 161 0.26 23.66 -1.64
CA GLY A 161 0.28 24.93 -2.39
C GLY A 161 0.32 24.77 -3.90
N SER A 162 0.06 23.58 -4.44
CA SER A 162 0.12 23.31 -5.87
C SER A 162 -1.05 23.97 -6.61
N GLU A 163 -0.74 24.71 -7.67
CA GLU A 163 -1.72 25.33 -8.57
C GLU A 163 -2.61 24.29 -9.25
N TRP A 164 -2.07 23.08 -9.49
CA TRP A 164 -2.83 21.97 -10.07
C TRP A 164 -3.83 21.38 -9.09
N VAL A 165 -3.55 21.47 -7.78
CA VAL A 165 -4.46 21.00 -6.73
C VAL A 165 -5.64 21.96 -6.58
N SER A 166 -5.43 23.27 -6.68
CA SER A 166 -6.51 24.26 -6.57
C SER A 166 -7.29 24.50 -7.87
N GLY A 167 -6.74 24.09 -9.02
CA GLY A 167 -7.37 24.19 -10.33
C GLY A 167 -8.59 23.28 -10.56
N PRO A 168 -8.92 22.99 -11.83
CA PRO A 168 -10.07 22.17 -12.23
C PRO A 168 -10.10 20.80 -11.54
N VAL A 169 -11.26 20.42 -10.99
CA VAL A 169 -11.45 19.14 -10.28
C VAL A 169 -11.22 17.96 -11.22
N SER A 170 -11.66 18.09 -12.47
CA SER A 170 -11.52 17.05 -13.49
C SER A 170 -10.07 16.66 -13.73
N ASN A 171 -9.10 17.57 -13.60
CA ASN A 171 -7.68 17.25 -13.72
C ASN A 171 -7.26 16.22 -12.65
N LEU A 172 -7.56 16.50 -11.38
CA LEU A 172 -7.17 15.62 -10.28
C LEU A 172 -7.83 14.25 -10.37
N VAL A 173 -9.13 14.22 -10.71
CA VAL A 173 -9.85 12.96 -10.89
C VAL A 173 -9.25 12.16 -12.06
N ARG A 174 -8.99 12.80 -13.20
CA ARG A 174 -8.39 12.13 -14.37
C ARG A 174 -6.98 11.63 -14.08
N ILE A 175 -6.15 12.41 -13.36
CA ILE A 175 -4.82 11.99 -12.91
C ILE A 175 -4.94 10.75 -11.99
N GLN A 176 -5.88 10.74 -11.05
CA GLN A 176 -6.10 9.57 -10.18
C GLN A 176 -6.51 8.32 -10.98
N LEU A 177 -7.35 8.47 -11.99
CA LEU A 177 -7.91 7.35 -12.76
C LEU A 177 -6.97 6.81 -13.85
N ARG A 178 -6.13 7.67 -14.46
CA ARG A 178 -5.27 7.32 -15.61
C ARG A 178 -3.78 7.40 -15.31
N GLY A 179 -3.39 8.06 -14.22
CA GLY A 179 -2.01 8.45 -13.97
C GLY A 179 -1.57 9.66 -14.80
N LEU A 180 -0.36 10.14 -14.54
CA LEU A 180 0.27 11.28 -15.22
C LEU A 180 1.72 10.98 -15.59
N ALA A 181 2.14 11.24 -16.82
CA ALA A 181 3.50 11.02 -17.31
C ALA A 181 4.04 12.26 -18.00
N GLY A 182 5.37 12.33 -18.08
CA GLY A 182 6.09 13.42 -18.73
C GLY A 182 6.35 14.62 -17.81
N PRO A 183 6.91 15.70 -18.38
CA PRO A 183 7.30 16.87 -17.61
C PRO A 183 6.08 17.68 -17.16
N ILE A 184 6.09 18.15 -15.91
CA ILE A 184 5.12 19.08 -15.35
C ILE A 184 5.83 20.15 -14.52
N THR A 185 5.40 21.40 -14.66
CA THR A 185 5.84 22.49 -13.79
C THR A 185 4.86 22.64 -12.64
N VAL A 186 5.34 22.61 -11.40
CA VAL A 186 4.54 22.84 -10.19
C VAL A 186 5.25 23.86 -9.32
N ALA A 187 4.54 24.93 -8.93
CA ALA A 187 5.11 26.05 -8.17
C ALA A 187 6.42 26.61 -8.78
N GLY A 188 6.51 26.65 -10.12
CA GLY A 188 7.67 27.15 -10.86
C GLY A 188 8.87 26.20 -10.91
N THR A 189 8.74 24.97 -10.40
CA THR A 189 9.79 23.94 -10.49
C THR A 189 9.36 22.86 -11.48
N ASP A 190 10.27 22.47 -12.37
CA ASP A 190 10.02 21.41 -13.35
C ASP A 190 10.27 20.03 -12.75
N TYR A 191 9.28 19.15 -12.88
CA TYR A 191 9.34 17.76 -12.48
C TYR A 191 9.25 16.88 -13.73
N ASN A 192 10.17 15.94 -13.84
CA ASN A 192 10.11 14.90 -14.85
C ASN A 192 10.35 13.55 -14.16
N PHE A 193 9.28 12.78 -14.00
CA PHE A 193 9.29 11.48 -13.34
C PHE A 193 9.19 10.38 -14.42
N PRO A 194 10.29 9.68 -14.77
CA PRO A 194 10.31 8.76 -15.91
C PRO A 194 9.32 7.60 -15.82
N ALA A 195 8.97 7.17 -14.60
CA ALA A 195 8.00 6.12 -14.35
C ALA A 195 6.53 6.61 -14.42
N GLY A 196 6.30 7.92 -14.40
CA GLY A 196 4.95 8.45 -14.26
C GLY A 196 4.37 8.27 -12.85
N MET A 197 3.26 8.95 -12.59
CA MET A 197 2.32 8.60 -11.52
C MET A 197 1.41 7.49 -12.02
N ALA A 198 1.36 6.35 -11.31
CA ALA A 198 0.49 5.23 -11.67
C ALA A 198 -0.99 5.56 -11.46
N ALA A 199 -1.86 4.93 -12.25
CA ALA A 199 -3.30 4.98 -12.07
C ALA A 199 -3.74 4.25 -10.80
N LEU A 200 -4.62 4.86 -10.02
CA LEU A 200 -5.21 4.32 -8.79
C LEU A 200 -6.73 4.12 -8.97
N SER A 201 -7.15 3.71 -10.17
CA SER A 201 -8.56 3.53 -10.54
C SER A 201 -9.29 2.42 -9.79
N TYR A 202 -8.57 1.59 -9.03
CA TYR A 202 -9.17 0.58 -8.16
C TYR A 202 -9.88 1.18 -6.94
N GLN A 203 -9.71 2.47 -6.61
CA GLN A 203 -10.43 3.09 -5.51
C GLN A 203 -11.90 3.34 -5.87
N THR A 204 -12.79 3.41 -4.89
CA THR A 204 -14.21 3.76 -5.08
C THR A 204 -14.40 5.27 -5.34
N ASP A 205 -15.59 5.67 -5.81
CA ASP A 205 -15.89 7.09 -6.05
C ASP A 205 -15.76 7.92 -4.77
N GLU A 206 -16.20 7.38 -3.64
CA GLU A 206 -16.09 8.00 -2.31
C GLU A 206 -14.65 8.09 -1.84
N GLN A 207 -13.83 7.07 -2.11
CA GLN A 207 -12.41 7.07 -1.75
C GLN A 207 -11.64 8.10 -2.56
N ILE A 208 -11.91 8.20 -3.86
CA ILE A 208 -11.31 9.20 -4.75
C ILE A 208 -11.77 10.60 -4.34
N ALA A 209 -13.08 10.82 -4.19
CA ALA A 209 -13.63 12.09 -3.73
C ALA A 209 -13.06 12.52 -2.38
N GLY A 210 -12.96 11.58 -1.43
CA GLY A 210 -12.39 11.81 -0.11
C GLY A 210 -10.92 12.22 -0.17
N VAL A 211 -10.06 11.45 -0.87
CA VAL A 211 -8.62 11.76 -0.92
C VAL A 211 -8.34 13.08 -1.63
N LEU A 212 -9.05 13.36 -2.72
CA LEU A 212 -8.88 14.61 -3.46
C LEU A 212 -9.41 15.81 -2.65
N THR A 213 -10.53 15.65 -1.93
CA THR A 213 -11.02 16.66 -0.99
C THR A 213 -10.02 16.95 0.12
N PHE A 214 -9.44 15.90 0.70
CA PHE A 214 -8.42 16.01 1.75
C PHE A 214 -7.18 16.76 1.22
N ILE A 215 -6.66 16.41 0.05
CA ILE A 215 -5.52 17.09 -0.58
C ILE A 215 -5.83 18.58 -0.84
N ARG A 216 -7.03 18.89 -1.34
CA ARG A 216 -7.48 20.26 -1.65
C ARG A 216 -7.70 21.15 -0.43
N ASN A 217 -7.83 20.56 0.76
CA ASN A 217 -8.13 21.27 2.01
C ASN A 217 -7.09 21.01 3.13
N SER A 218 -5.97 20.40 2.78
CA SER A 218 -4.84 20.15 3.67
C SER A 218 -3.59 20.86 3.16
N PHE A 219 -2.52 20.86 3.95
CA PHE A 219 -1.20 21.36 3.52
C PHE A 219 -1.19 22.84 3.10
N GLY A 220 -2.13 23.64 3.65
CA GLY A 220 -2.30 25.05 3.30
C GLY A 220 -3.19 25.29 2.08
N ASN A 221 -3.66 24.24 1.40
CA ASN A 221 -4.61 24.35 0.31
C ASN A 221 -6.00 24.75 0.83
N LYS A 222 -6.70 25.55 0.02
CA LYS A 222 -8.09 25.95 0.23
C LYS A 222 -8.82 25.95 -1.11
N ALA A 223 -9.50 24.84 -1.41
CA ALA A 223 -10.25 24.69 -2.63
C ALA A 223 -11.50 23.83 -2.40
N SER A 224 -12.45 23.92 -3.31
CA SER A 224 -13.72 23.21 -3.23
C SER A 224 -13.56 21.70 -3.02
N ALA A 225 -14.49 21.10 -2.27
CA ALA A 225 -14.53 19.65 -2.11
C ALA A 225 -14.83 18.95 -3.44
N VAL A 226 -14.30 17.74 -3.58
CA VAL A 226 -14.62 16.82 -4.68
C VAL A 226 -15.71 15.87 -4.20
N THR A 227 -16.78 15.74 -4.98
CA THR A 227 -17.90 14.84 -4.65
C THR A 227 -17.84 13.54 -5.46
N PRO A 228 -18.45 12.44 -4.97
CA PRO A 228 -18.59 11.21 -5.75
C PRO A 228 -19.26 11.47 -7.11
N ASP A 229 -20.28 12.34 -7.16
CA ASP A 229 -20.98 12.72 -8.40
C ASP A 229 -20.07 13.41 -9.44
N GLN A 230 -18.97 14.04 -9.01
CA GLN A 230 -17.94 14.57 -9.90
C GLN A 230 -16.98 13.49 -10.42
N VAL A 231 -16.82 12.39 -9.67
CA VAL A 231 -15.93 11.26 -10.01
C VAL A 231 -16.62 10.27 -10.95
N THR A 232 -17.87 9.91 -10.66
CA THR A 232 -18.67 8.94 -11.41
C THR A 232 -18.63 9.14 -12.93
N PRO A 233 -18.92 10.34 -13.48
CA PRO A 233 -18.88 10.55 -14.93
C PRO A 233 -17.48 10.30 -15.53
N LEU A 234 -16.42 10.61 -14.79
CA LEU A 234 -15.04 10.44 -15.24
C LEU A 234 -14.57 8.99 -15.18
N ARG A 235 -15.36 8.03 -14.68
CA ARG A 235 -15.01 6.61 -14.74
C ARG A 235 -14.80 6.08 -16.15
N SER A 236 -15.44 6.70 -17.15
CA SER A 236 -15.15 6.48 -18.58
C SER A 236 -13.68 6.64 -18.97
N GLU A 237 -12.86 7.29 -18.13
CA GLU A 237 -11.43 7.46 -18.33
C GLU A 237 -10.58 6.24 -17.95
N VAL A 238 -11.14 5.29 -17.17
CA VAL A 238 -10.39 4.12 -16.69
C VAL A 238 -9.92 3.25 -17.86
N GLY A 239 -8.64 2.88 -17.86
CA GLY A 239 -8.04 2.05 -18.91
C GLY A 239 -7.59 2.79 -20.16
N LYS A 240 -7.83 4.11 -20.25
CA LYS A 240 -7.21 4.96 -21.27
C LYS A 240 -5.71 5.14 -20.99
N PRO A 241 -4.90 5.53 -21.99
CA PRO A 241 -3.48 5.82 -21.79
C PRO A 241 -3.24 6.86 -20.72
N GLN A 242 -2.05 6.85 -20.11
CA GLN A 242 -1.63 7.83 -19.12
C GLN A 242 -1.70 9.25 -19.68
N LEU A 243 -2.06 10.22 -18.83
CA LEU A 243 -2.15 11.63 -19.24
C LEU A 243 -0.77 12.25 -19.40
N SER A 244 -0.67 13.25 -20.27
CA SER A 244 0.37 14.28 -20.20
C SER A 244 -0.20 15.61 -19.72
N VAL A 245 0.65 16.60 -19.47
CA VAL A 245 0.20 17.96 -19.11
C VAL A 245 -0.64 18.61 -20.21
N ASP A 246 -0.42 18.25 -21.48
CA ASP A 246 -1.19 18.77 -22.61
C ASP A 246 -2.65 18.27 -22.62
N ASP A 247 -2.93 17.16 -21.94
CA ASP A 247 -4.29 16.62 -21.76
C ASP A 247 -5.05 17.31 -20.62
N LEU A 248 -4.39 18.15 -19.83
CA LEU A 248 -4.94 18.82 -18.65
C LEU A 248 -5.38 20.25 -18.98
N THR A 249 -6.42 20.71 -18.29
CA THR A 249 -6.80 22.12 -18.33
C THR A 249 -5.85 22.91 -17.43
N LYS A 250 -5.16 23.92 -17.97
CA LYS A 250 -4.22 24.71 -17.17
C LYS A 250 -4.96 25.45 -16.04
N PRO A 251 -4.41 25.48 -14.81
CA PRO A 251 -4.98 26.20 -13.67
C PRO A 251 -4.92 27.72 -13.84
#